data_AF-A0A815CBW6-F1
#
_entry.id   AF-A0A815CBW6-F1
#
_cell.length_a   1.000
_cell.length_b   1.000
_cell.length_c   1.000
_cell.angle_alpha   90.00
_cell.angle_beta   90.00
_cell.angle_gamma   90.00
#
_symmetry.space_group_name_H-M   'P 1'
#
loop_
_entity.id
_entity.type
_entity.pdbx_description
1 polymer ?
#
loop_
_entity_poly.entity_id
_entity_poly.type
_entity_poly.pdbx_seq_one_letter_code
_entity_poly.pdbx_strand_id
1 'polypeptide(L)'
;MDHKEGIKLLTGSYFGQFANKGLVPKTLVQPLNYLSQVLDAITKRLIEVLDQHSVFQKQPSLSSLIERADLPFQDEHFGMLDIVSYFNKKSGFQPPENGQTTEEVNCVPHYDPGLFSISILSTHEGLQLKNMTNNEWVDGPLEPNIGVIWLGEAASRITQNRLKPGIHRVIYPQKSKSRLTIWYEVCTTEQLKNISADKKDELMADGAVTFASMPGSAPITVLPGETKLEFLKRVEMAHGLSMSKVGPPYYVLEKHNISYPTNDLKTE
;
A
#
# COMPACT_ATOMS: atom_id res chain seq x y z
N MET A 1 18.86 -8.42 -6.27
CA MET A 1 18.25 -9.55 -5.55
C MET A 1 16.95 -9.07 -4.97
N ASP A 2 15.85 -9.76 -5.24
CA ASP A 2 14.57 -9.43 -4.64
C ASP A 2 14.66 -9.62 -3.12
N HIS A 3 14.31 -8.58 -2.37
CA HIS A 3 14.35 -8.60 -0.90
C HIS A 3 13.08 -9.23 -0.30
N LYS A 4 12.06 -9.44 -1.13
CA LYS A 4 10.80 -10.10 -0.81
C LYS A 4 10.19 -10.75 -2.05
N GLU A 5 9.34 -11.75 -1.84
CA GLU A 5 8.41 -12.30 -2.81
C GLU A 5 7.02 -12.35 -2.19
N GLY A 6 5.98 -12.25 -3.00
CA GLY A 6 4.63 -12.32 -2.48
C GLY A 6 3.58 -12.56 -3.55
N ILE A 7 2.41 -12.96 -3.08
CA ILE A 7 1.23 -13.17 -3.90
C ILE A 7 0.18 -12.16 -3.44
N LYS A 8 -0.31 -11.34 -4.39
CA LYS A 8 -1.40 -10.39 -4.20
C LYS A 8 -2.60 -10.83 -4.99
N LEU A 9 -3.72 -11.06 -4.32
CA LEU A 9 -4.94 -11.58 -4.91
C LEU A 9 -6.09 -10.66 -4.56
N LEU A 10 -6.67 -10.05 -5.59
CA LEU A 10 -8.01 -9.50 -5.49
C LEU A 10 -9.00 -10.65 -5.26
N THR A 11 -9.94 -10.44 -4.36
CA THR A 11 -10.89 -11.48 -3.95
C THR A 11 -12.08 -11.61 -4.92
N GLY A 12 -12.92 -12.64 -4.70
CA GLY A 12 -14.13 -12.95 -5.50
C GLY A 12 -13.92 -13.21 -6.97
N SER A 13 -14.63 -12.47 -7.82
CA SER A 13 -14.62 -12.70 -9.27
C SER A 13 -13.22 -12.55 -9.87
N TYR A 14 -12.41 -11.65 -9.33
CA TYR A 14 -11.00 -11.49 -9.70
C TYR A 14 -10.15 -12.70 -9.31
N PHE A 15 -10.41 -13.31 -8.14
CA PHE A 15 -9.71 -14.52 -7.71
C PHE A 15 -9.94 -15.65 -8.73
N GLY A 16 -11.20 -15.84 -9.17
CA GLY A 16 -11.54 -16.82 -10.20
C GLY A 16 -10.77 -16.58 -11.51
N GLN A 17 -10.63 -15.32 -11.92
CA GLN A 17 -9.83 -14.97 -13.10
C GLN A 17 -8.35 -15.32 -12.91
N PHE A 18 -7.76 -15.05 -11.74
CA PHE A 18 -6.37 -15.40 -11.45
C PHE A 18 -6.14 -16.92 -11.44
N ALA A 19 -7.04 -17.68 -10.83
CA ALA A 19 -6.99 -19.14 -10.83
C ALA A 19 -7.09 -19.70 -12.26
N ASN A 20 -8.04 -19.20 -13.06
CA ASN A 20 -8.24 -19.65 -14.45
C ASN A 20 -7.05 -19.31 -15.36
N LYS A 21 -6.36 -18.19 -15.11
CA LYS A 21 -5.12 -17.80 -15.81
C LYS A 21 -3.87 -18.57 -15.33
N GLY A 22 -4.00 -19.45 -14.33
CA GLY A 22 -2.88 -20.20 -13.77
C GLY A 22 -1.90 -19.35 -12.96
N LEU A 23 -2.31 -18.16 -12.50
CA LEU A 23 -1.47 -17.28 -11.67
C LEU A 23 -1.43 -17.71 -10.20
N VAL A 24 -2.28 -18.65 -9.81
CA VAL A 24 -2.30 -19.28 -8.49
C VAL A 24 -1.96 -20.77 -8.68
N PRO A 25 -0.97 -21.32 -7.93
CA PRO A 25 -0.68 -22.75 -7.97
C PRO A 25 -1.94 -23.57 -7.69
N LYS A 26 -2.24 -24.58 -8.52
CA LYS A 26 -3.47 -25.38 -8.42
C LYS A 26 -3.71 -25.96 -7.02
N THR A 27 -2.65 -26.35 -6.32
CA THR A 27 -2.70 -26.88 -4.94
C THR A 27 -3.10 -25.82 -3.90
N LEU A 28 -2.94 -24.53 -4.21
CA LEU A 28 -3.24 -23.42 -3.32
C LEU A 28 -4.57 -22.71 -3.65
N VAL A 29 -5.19 -22.99 -4.80
CA VAL A 29 -6.43 -22.33 -5.22
C VAL A 29 -7.53 -22.45 -4.17
N GLN A 30 -7.83 -23.67 -3.70
CA GLN A 30 -8.90 -23.88 -2.72
C GLN A 30 -8.59 -23.24 -1.35
N PRO A 31 -7.41 -23.45 -0.73
CA PRO A 31 -7.07 -22.79 0.54
C PRO A 31 -7.08 -21.26 0.45
N LEU A 32 -6.54 -20.68 -0.62
CA LEU A 32 -6.49 -19.21 -0.79
C LEU A 32 -7.86 -18.61 -1.07
N ASN A 33 -8.72 -19.32 -1.83
CA ASN A 33 -10.09 -18.89 -2.04
C ASN A 33 -10.87 -18.89 -0.72
N TYR A 34 -10.74 -19.96 0.06
CA TYR A 34 -11.39 -20.05 1.37
C TYR A 34 -10.93 -18.93 2.31
N LEU A 35 -9.61 -18.70 2.42
CA LEU A 35 -9.07 -17.62 3.23
C LEU A 35 -9.60 -16.25 2.77
N SER A 36 -9.65 -16.01 1.47
CA SER A 36 -10.19 -14.78 0.89
C SER A 36 -11.65 -14.56 1.29
N GLN A 37 -12.51 -15.57 1.11
CA GLN A 37 -13.93 -15.50 1.48
C GLN A 37 -14.15 -15.24 2.98
N VAL A 38 -13.34 -15.86 3.83
CA VAL A 38 -13.39 -15.61 5.28
C VAL A 38 -13.02 -14.16 5.60
N LEU A 39 -11.98 -13.61 4.97
CA LEU A 39 -11.56 -12.23 5.19
C LEU A 39 -12.56 -11.22 4.62
N ASP A 40 -13.18 -11.49 3.47
CA ASP A 40 -14.30 -10.71 2.95
C ASP A 40 -15.45 -10.66 3.97
N ALA A 41 -15.86 -11.81 4.51
CA ALA A 41 -16.95 -11.88 5.47
C ALA A 41 -16.63 -11.12 6.77
N ILE A 42 -15.41 -11.28 7.30
CA ILE A 42 -14.94 -10.58 8.50
C ILE A 42 -14.92 -9.07 8.27
N THR A 43 -14.34 -8.62 7.15
CA THR A 43 -14.22 -7.18 6.87
C THR A 43 -15.57 -6.53 6.57
N LYS A 44 -16.46 -7.21 5.84
CA LYS A 44 -17.84 -6.76 5.66
C LYS A 44 -18.54 -6.57 7.00
N ARG A 45 -18.46 -7.57 7.89
CA ARG A 45 -19.06 -7.49 9.22
C ARG A 45 -18.44 -6.36 10.05
N LEU A 46 -17.12 -6.18 9.97
CA LEU A 46 -16.44 -5.09 10.66
C LEU A 46 -16.92 -3.72 10.16
N ILE A 47 -17.09 -3.54 8.84
CA ILE A 47 -17.61 -2.29 8.26
C ILE A 47 -19.01 -1.99 8.77
N GLU A 48 -19.90 -2.98 8.80
CA GLU A 48 -21.26 -2.83 9.36
C GLU A 48 -21.23 -2.37 10.82
N VAL A 49 -20.39 -3.00 11.64
CA VAL A 49 -20.26 -2.64 13.06
C VAL A 49 -19.69 -1.23 13.21
N LEU A 50 -18.64 -0.89 12.48
CA LEU A 50 -18.03 0.45 12.53
C LEU A 50 -19.02 1.54 12.06
N ASP A 51 -19.88 1.24 11.07
CA ASP A 51 -20.94 2.15 10.63
C ASP A 51 -22.03 2.32 11.71
N GLN A 52 -22.52 1.24 12.29
CA GLN A 52 -23.50 1.25 13.38
C GLN A 52 -23.03 2.10 14.57
N HIS A 53 -21.73 2.07 14.86
CA HIS A 53 -21.10 2.87 15.91
C HIS A 53 -20.67 4.28 15.47
N SER A 54 -21.08 4.73 14.28
CA SER A 54 -20.81 6.09 13.76
C SER A 54 -19.31 6.42 13.70
N VAL A 55 -18.45 5.42 13.49
CA VAL A 55 -16.99 5.61 13.47
C VAL A 55 -16.58 6.50 12.31
N PHE A 56 -17.15 6.29 11.12
CA PHE A 56 -16.81 7.03 9.89
C PHE A 56 -17.78 8.16 9.57
N GLN A 57 -19.01 8.13 10.09
CA GLN A 57 -20.04 9.12 9.78
C GLN A 57 -21.00 9.34 10.93
N LYS A 58 -21.63 10.52 10.98
CA LYS A 58 -22.48 10.94 12.12
C LYS A 58 -23.78 10.14 12.25
N GLN A 59 -24.33 9.68 11.14
CA GLN A 59 -25.55 8.88 11.09
C GLN A 59 -25.23 7.57 10.37
N PRO A 60 -25.44 6.41 11.01
CA PRO A 60 -25.22 5.12 10.38
C PRO A 60 -26.06 4.95 9.11
N SER A 61 -25.42 4.54 8.03
CA SER A 61 -26.02 4.26 6.75
C SER A 61 -24.98 3.55 5.89
N LEU A 62 -25.06 2.23 5.86
CA LEU A 62 -24.07 1.40 5.15
C LEU A 62 -23.97 1.79 3.66
N SER A 63 -25.10 2.09 3.01
CA SER A 63 -25.12 2.55 1.62
C SER A 63 -24.35 3.86 1.43
N SER A 64 -24.58 4.85 2.30
CA SER A 64 -23.84 6.12 2.28
C SER A 64 -22.35 5.91 2.56
N LEU A 65 -22.00 5.01 3.50
CA LEU A 65 -20.60 4.70 3.79
C LEU A 65 -19.91 4.08 2.58
N ILE A 66 -20.54 3.08 1.95
CA ILE A 66 -20.04 2.40 0.75
C ILE A 66 -19.77 3.42 -0.36
N GLU A 67 -20.76 4.28 -0.66
CA GLU A 67 -20.64 5.28 -1.72
C GLU A 67 -19.51 6.27 -1.42
N ARG A 68 -19.49 6.85 -0.22
CA ARG A 68 -18.52 7.88 0.16
C ARG A 68 -17.09 7.34 0.23
N ALA A 69 -16.93 6.09 0.66
CA ALA A 69 -15.63 5.43 0.76
C ALA A 69 -15.18 4.80 -0.57
N ASP A 70 -16.01 4.87 -1.62
CA ASP A 70 -15.76 4.23 -2.92
C ASP A 70 -15.51 2.72 -2.78
N LEU A 71 -16.36 2.02 -2.02
CA LEU A 71 -16.20 0.59 -1.80
C LEU A 71 -16.92 -0.23 -2.89
N PRO A 72 -16.28 -1.28 -3.47
CA PRO A 72 -16.89 -2.15 -4.48
C PRO A 72 -17.93 -3.14 -3.91
N PHE A 73 -18.79 -2.73 -2.96
CA PHE A 73 -19.73 -3.63 -2.26
C PHE A 73 -20.83 -4.26 -3.13
N GLN A 74 -20.98 -3.82 -4.38
CA GLN A 74 -21.87 -4.45 -5.36
C GLN A 74 -21.27 -5.75 -5.92
N ASP A 75 -19.95 -5.93 -5.81
CA ASP A 75 -19.28 -7.20 -6.08
C ASP A 75 -19.30 -8.06 -4.80
N GLU A 76 -19.48 -9.38 -4.93
CA GLU A 76 -19.55 -10.29 -3.78
C GLU A 76 -18.30 -10.23 -2.87
N HIS A 77 -17.18 -9.73 -3.39
CA HIS A 77 -15.88 -9.65 -2.71
C HIS A 77 -15.05 -8.50 -3.28
N PHE A 78 -14.37 -7.74 -2.42
CA PHE A 78 -13.85 -6.42 -2.80
C PHE A 78 -12.51 -6.03 -2.14
N GLY A 79 -11.80 -6.99 -1.55
CA GLY A 79 -10.51 -6.72 -0.93
C GLY A 79 -9.33 -7.29 -1.68
N MET A 80 -8.16 -7.09 -1.08
CA MET A 80 -6.89 -7.59 -1.57
C MET A 80 -6.21 -8.39 -0.46
N LEU A 81 -6.09 -9.70 -0.68
CA LEU A 81 -5.24 -10.58 0.10
C LEU A 81 -3.80 -10.42 -0.37
N ASP A 82 -2.88 -10.16 0.55
CA ASP A 82 -1.47 -10.05 0.24
C ASP A 82 -0.66 -10.91 1.22
N ILE A 83 0.12 -11.83 0.65
CA ILE A 83 0.95 -12.80 1.37
C ILE A 83 2.39 -12.54 0.93
N VAL A 84 3.23 -12.10 1.86
CA VAL A 84 4.60 -11.67 1.55
C VAL A 84 5.61 -12.42 2.38
N SER A 85 6.61 -13.00 1.72
CA SER A 85 7.82 -13.55 2.30
C SER A 85 8.98 -12.59 2.06
N TYR A 86 9.47 -11.95 3.13
CA TYR A 86 10.70 -11.16 3.12
C TYR A 86 11.89 -12.09 3.31
N PHE A 87 12.91 -11.97 2.47
CA PHE A 87 14.11 -12.81 2.53
C PHE A 87 15.25 -12.21 3.34
N ASN A 88 15.15 -10.94 3.74
CA ASN A 88 16.14 -10.25 4.58
C ASN A 88 17.61 -10.47 4.15
N LYS A 89 17.87 -10.64 2.85
CA LYS A 89 19.15 -11.07 2.27
C LYS A 89 19.94 -9.93 1.62
N LYS A 90 19.64 -8.67 1.97
CA LYS A 90 20.34 -7.53 1.37
C LYS A 90 21.82 -7.58 1.75
N SER A 91 22.70 -7.67 0.76
CA SER A 91 24.15 -7.76 0.96
C SER A 91 24.68 -6.51 1.66
N GLY A 92 25.47 -6.69 2.71
CA GLY A 92 26.05 -5.58 3.49
C GLY A 92 25.13 -5.00 4.57
N PHE A 93 23.93 -5.56 4.73
CA PHE A 93 22.96 -5.08 5.72
C PHE A 93 23.11 -5.80 7.07
N GLN A 94 23.08 -5.02 8.15
CA GLN A 94 22.92 -5.52 9.52
C GLN A 94 21.54 -5.09 10.04
N PRO A 95 20.76 -5.99 10.66
CA PRO A 95 19.52 -5.60 11.31
C PRO A 95 19.73 -4.44 12.27
N PRO A 96 18.80 -3.48 12.36
CA PRO A 96 19.00 -2.31 13.18
C PRO A 96 19.06 -2.71 14.66
N GLU A 97 20.05 -2.19 15.39
CA GLU A 97 20.11 -2.33 16.85
C GLU A 97 18.87 -1.70 17.50
N ASN A 98 18.38 -0.60 16.93
CA ASN A 98 17.16 0.08 17.33
C ASN A 98 16.20 0.28 16.15
N GLY A 99 15.04 -0.36 16.22
CA GLY A 99 13.98 -0.22 15.23
C GLY A 99 13.32 1.15 15.18
N GLN A 100 13.57 2.08 16.12
CA GLN A 100 12.96 3.43 16.12
C GLN A 100 13.57 4.35 15.07
N THR A 101 14.90 4.38 14.98
CA THR A 101 15.64 5.37 14.20
C THR A 101 16.16 4.85 12.86
N THR A 102 15.88 3.58 12.52
CA THR A 102 16.33 3.01 11.25
C THR A 102 15.68 3.72 10.06
N GLU A 103 16.49 4.08 9.06
CA GLU A 103 16.02 4.54 7.76
C GLU A 103 15.95 3.37 6.76
N GLU A 104 16.78 2.35 6.95
CA GLU A 104 16.80 1.18 6.09
C GLU A 104 15.79 0.14 6.56
N VAL A 105 14.82 -0.15 5.69
CA VAL A 105 13.64 -0.95 5.99
C VAL A 105 13.27 -1.85 4.81
N ASN A 106 12.59 -2.96 5.10
CA ASN A 106 12.01 -3.87 4.11
C ASN A 106 10.84 -3.25 3.35
N CYS A 107 10.10 -2.34 3.99
CA CYS A 107 9.06 -1.55 3.36
C CYS A 107 9.04 -0.16 4.00
N VAL A 108 9.17 0.88 3.18
CA VAL A 108 9.24 2.28 3.63
C VAL A 108 7.98 2.75 4.36
N PRO A 109 8.08 3.81 5.19
CA PRO A 109 6.92 4.51 5.72
C PRO A 109 5.90 4.85 4.63
N HIS A 110 4.68 4.33 4.77
CA HIS A 110 3.58 4.62 3.88
C HIS A 110 2.23 4.47 4.59
N TYR A 111 1.15 4.82 3.90
CA TYR A 111 -0.20 4.44 4.29
C TYR A 111 -0.94 3.77 3.14
N ASP A 112 -1.93 2.96 3.49
CA ASP A 112 -2.75 2.24 2.52
C ASP A 112 -3.84 3.16 1.93
N PRO A 113 -4.15 3.06 0.63
CA PRO A 113 -5.19 3.88 0.00
C PRO A 113 -6.62 3.46 0.36
N GLY A 114 -6.84 2.20 0.74
CA GLY A 114 -8.15 1.63 1.06
C GLY A 114 -8.84 2.23 2.30
N LEU A 115 -9.91 1.58 2.76
CA LEU A 115 -10.64 2.00 3.97
C LEU A 115 -9.86 1.65 5.24
N PHE A 116 -9.44 0.40 5.35
CA PHE A 116 -8.56 -0.09 6.41
C PHE A 116 -7.89 -1.39 5.95
N SER A 117 -6.83 -1.75 6.66
CA SER A 117 -6.11 -3.01 6.49
C SER A 117 -6.11 -3.81 7.78
N ILE A 118 -6.02 -5.13 7.65
CA ILE A 118 -5.87 -6.07 8.75
C ILE A 118 -4.64 -6.94 8.51
N SER A 119 -3.68 -6.92 9.43
CA SER A 119 -2.61 -7.93 9.50
C SER A 119 -3.07 -9.08 10.38
N ILE A 120 -3.09 -10.29 9.83
CA ILE A 120 -3.58 -11.50 10.52
C ILE A 120 -2.46 -12.49 10.86
N LEU A 121 -1.28 -12.32 10.26
CA LEU A 121 -0.12 -13.17 10.53
C LEU A 121 1.18 -12.38 10.34
N SER A 122 2.10 -12.56 11.28
CA SER A 122 3.50 -12.19 11.15
C SER A 122 4.34 -13.25 11.84
N THR A 123 5.31 -13.87 11.15
CA THR A 123 6.17 -14.88 11.78
C THR A 123 7.30 -14.30 12.62
N HIS A 124 7.65 -13.04 12.41
CA HIS A 124 8.74 -12.31 13.08
C HIS A 124 8.43 -10.82 13.19
N GLU A 125 9.18 -10.12 14.05
CA GLU A 125 9.17 -8.66 14.19
C GLU A 125 9.39 -7.96 12.84
N GLY A 126 8.90 -6.73 12.72
CA GLY A 126 9.13 -5.94 11.51
C GLY A 126 8.08 -4.87 11.29
N LEU A 127 6.79 -5.23 11.42
CA LEU A 127 5.71 -4.26 11.27
C LEU A 127 5.83 -3.19 12.36
N GLN A 128 5.85 -1.93 11.96
CA GLN A 128 5.78 -0.79 12.87
C GLN A 128 4.72 0.20 12.40
N LEU A 129 3.97 0.77 13.34
CA LEU A 129 3.00 1.84 13.10
C LEU A 129 3.51 3.12 13.75
N LYS A 130 3.36 4.25 13.06
CA LYS A 130 3.78 5.55 13.59
C LYS A 130 2.71 6.09 14.52
N ASN A 131 3.09 6.38 15.77
CA ASN A 131 2.27 7.17 16.67
C ASN A 131 2.32 8.64 16.23
N MET A 132 1.19 9.15 15.75
CA MET A 132 1.10 10.51 15.19
C MET A 132 1.15 11.62 16.26
N THR A 133 0.99 11.28 17.54
CA THR A 133 1.01 12.27 18.64
C THR A 133 2.44 12.64 19.04
N ASN A 134 3.35 11.66 19.06
CA ASN A 134 4.74 11.85 19.49
C ASN A 134 5.79 11.49 18.42
N ASN A 135 5.36 11.07 17.22
CA ASN A 135 6.20 10.65 16.09
C ASN A 135 7.05 9.38 16.33
N GLU A 136 6.79 8.62 17.38
CA GLU A 136 7.49 7.37 17.66
C GLU A 136 6.95 6.22 16.81
N TRP A 137 7.80 5.23 16.52
CA TRP A 137 7.37 3.98 15.89
C TRP A 137 6.96 2.98 16.97
N VAL A 138 5.85 2.29 16.76
CA VAL A 138 5.33 1.29 17.69
C VAL A 138 5.36 -0.06 16.99
N ASP A 139 6.01 -1.04 17.60
CA ASP A 139 6.07 -2.39 17.05
C ASP A 139 4.68 -3.03 17.03
N GLY A 140 4.37 -3.69 15.91
CA GLY A 140 3.18 -4.52 15.81
C GLY A 140 3.33 -5.78 16.67
N PRO A 141 2.24 -6.24 17.32
CA PRO A 141 2.25 -7.47 18.11
C PRO A 141 2.68 -8.69 17.26
N LEU A 142 3.35 -9.63 17.91
CA LEU A 142 3.79 -10.92 17.34
C LEU A 142 3.11 -12.12 18.00
N GLU A 143 2.30 -11.85 19.01
CA GLU A 143 1.59 -12.85 19.75
C GLU A 143 0.64 -13.61 18.82
N PRO A 144 0.60 -14.95 18.93
CA PRO A 144 -0.38 -15.74 18.20
C PRO A 144 -1.80 -15.23 18.49
N ASN A 145 -2.65 -15.24 17.46
CA ASN A 145 -4.06 -14.84 17.53
C ASN A 145 -4.32 -13.34 17.77
N ILE A 146 -3.31 -12.48 17.68
CA ILE A 146 -3.51 -11.03 17.65
C ILE A 146 -3.46 -10.54 16.20
N GLY A 147 -4.55 -9.90 15.77
CA GLY A 147 -4.60 -9.15 14.53
C GLY A 147 -4.37 -7.66 14.77
N VAL A 148 -3.79 -6.97 13.79
CA VAL A 148 -3.59 -5.51 13.83
C VAL A 148 -4.46 -4.88 12.77
N ILE A 149 -5.23 -3.85 13.14
CA ILE A 149 -6.07 -3.09 12.21
C ILE A 149 -5.59 -1.65 12.18
N TRP A 150 -5.47 -1.07 10.98
CA TRP A 150 -5.19 0.36 10.82
C TRP A 150 -5.99 0.93 9.66
N LEU A 151 -6.26 2.24 9.75
CA LEU A 151 -7.06 2.94 8.76
C LEU A 151 -6.22 3.28 7.52
N GLY A 152 -6.87 3.28 6.36
CA GLY A 152 -6.30 3.78 5.12
C GLY A 152 -6.77 5.20 4.78
N GLU A 153 -6.36 5.69 3.62
CA GLU A 153 -6.63 7.04 3.14
C GLU A 153 -8.13 7.29 2.93
N ALA A 154 -8.88 6.30 2.44
CA ALA A 154 -10.32 6.46 2.22
C ALA A 154 -11.07 6.79 3.51
N ALA A 155 -10.66 6.21 4.66
CA ALA A 155 -11.22 6.55 5.96
C ALA A 155 -10.95 8.02 6.34
N SER A 156 -9.76 8.54 6.04
CA SER A 156 -9.43 9.94 6.29
C SER A 156 -10.27 10.87 5.42
N ARG A 157 -10.40 10.54 4.12
CA ARG A 157 -11.20 11.31 3.16
C ARG A 157 -12.66 11.45 3.59
N ILE A 158 -13.33 10.33 3.91
CA ILE A 158 -14.75 10.35 4.30
C ILE A 158 -15.00 10.97 5.67
N THR A 159 -13.99 10.99 6.54
CA THR A 159 -14.10 11.62 7.87
C THR A 159 -13.58 13.05 7.90
N GLN A 160 -13.23 13.63 6.73
CA GLN A 160 -12.64 14.96 6.62
C GLN A 160 -11.45 15.12 7.57
N ASN A 161 -10.52 14.16 7.51
CA ASN A 161 -9.29 14.12 8.31
C ASN A 161 -9.49 13.97 9.84
N ARG A 162 -10.71 13.74 10.33
CA ARG A 162 -10.93 13.42 11.75
C ARG A 162 -10.23 12.12 12.15
N LEU A 163 -10.31 11.11 11.29
CA LEU A 163 -9.49 9.90 11.42
C LEU A 163 -8.30 10.02 10.46
N LYS A 164 -7.11 9.65 10.93
CA LYS A 164 -5.88 9.70 10.13
C LYS A 164 -5.54 8.30 9.64
N PRO A 165 -4.94 8.16 8.44
CA PRO A 165 -4.47 6.86 7.99
C PRO A 165 -3.29 6.41 8.87
N GLY A 166 -3.19 5.11 9.10
CA GLY A 166 -2.09 4.52 9.84
C GLY A 166 -0.83 4.51 9.00
N ILE A 167 0.12 5.40 9.31
CA ILE A 167 1.45 5.35 8.71
C ILE A 167 2.16 4.14 9.28
N HIS A 168 2.67 3.27 8.43
CA HIS A 168 3.34 2.05 8.83
C HIS A 168 4.55 1.75 7.95
N ARG A 169 5.46 0.94 8.47
CA ARG A 169 6.67 0.46 7.78
C ARG A 169 6.96 -0.97 8.17
N VAL A 170 7.90 -1.61 7.46
CA VAL A 170 8.40 -2.95 7.81
C VAL A 170 9.91 -2.88 7.98
N ILE A 171 10.42 -2.96 9.19
CA ILE A 171 11.85 -3.04 9.47
C ILE A 171 12.37 -4.46 9.23
N TYR A 172 13.69 -4.60 9.16
CA TYR A 172 14.31 -5.93 9.14
C TYR A 172 14.28 -6.55 10.53
N PRO A 173 13.89 -7.83 10.66
CA PRO A 173 13.97 -8.52 11.94
C PRO A 173 15.42 -8.70 12.39
N GLN A 174 15.64 -8.63 13.70
CA GLN A 174 16.96 -8.78 14.33
C GLN A 174 17.48 -10.20 14.26
N LYS A 175 16.59 -11.18 14.45
CA LYS A 175 17.00 -12.59 14.67
C LYS A 175 16.66 -13.53 13.53
N SER A 176 16.05 -13.04 12.45
CA SER A 176 15.53 -13.90 11.39
C SER A 176 15.97 -13.52 9.99
N LYS A 177 16.31 -14.55 9.22
CA LYS A 177 16.63 -14.43 7.80
C LYS A 177 15.38 -14.47 6.92
N SER A 178 14.18 -14.65 7.47
CA SER A 178 12.96 -14.59 6.67
C SER A 178 11.73 -14.25 7.50
N ARG A 179 10.82 -13.46 6.93
CA ARG A 179 9.55 -13.09 7.58
C ARG A 179 8.40 -13.34 6.62
N LEU A 180 7.42 -14.14 7.05
CA LEU A 180 6.16 -14.33 6.34
C LEU A 180 5.09 -13.46 7.00
N THR A 181 4.31 -12.75 6.21
CA THR A 181 3.17 -11.97 6.69
C THR A 181 1.97 -12.16 5.78
N ILE A 182 0.79 -12.07 6.38
CA ILE A 182 -0.48 -12.07 5.66
C ILE A 182 -1.27 -10.86 6.13
N TRP A 183 -1.71 -10.05 5.18
CA TRP A 183 -2.56 -8.91 5.41
C TRP A 183 -3.67 -8.83 4.36
N TYR A 184 -4.74 -8.12 4.74
CA TYR A 184 -5.93 -7.95 3.95
C TYR A 184 -6.32 -6.48 3.93
N GLU A 185 -6.46 -5.91 2.75
CA GLU A 185 -6.92 -4.52 2.58
C GLU A 185 -8.36 -4.47 2.05
N VAL A 186 -9.17 -3.60 2.64
CA VAL A 186 -10.45 -3.20 2.05
C VAL A 186 -10.18 -2.12 1.01
N CYS A 187 -10.13 -2.53 -0.25
CA CYS A 187 -9.77 -1.67 -1.37
C CYS A 187 -10.91 -0.75 -1.80
N THR A 188 -10.56 0.39 -2.42
CA THR A 188 -11.51 1.23 -3.14
C THR A 188 -11.67 0.78 -4.60
N THR A 189 -12.78 1.14 -5.25
CA THR A 189 -12.98 0.89 -6.69
C THR A 189 -11.87 1.52 -7.53
N GLU A 190 -11.45 2.73 -7.17
CA GLU A 190 -10.32 3.41 -7.81
C GLU A 190 -9.01 2.60 -7.71
N GLN A 191 -8.71 2.05 -6.52
CA GLN A 191 -7.54 1.20 -6.33
C GLN A 191 -7.61 -0.07 -7.20
N LEU A 192 -8.77 -0.72 -7.29
CA LEU A 192 -8.97 -1.90 -8.15
C LEU A 192 -8.77 -1.57 -9.64
N LYS A 193 -9.27 -0.41 -10.09
CA LYS A 193 -9.04 0.07 -11.46
C LYS A 193 -7.57 0.30 -11.74
N ASN A 194 -6.83 0.89 -10.79
CA ASN A 194 -5.39 1.14 -10.95
C ASN A 194 -4.57 -0.15 -11.04
N ILE A 195 -4.98 -1.21 -10.34
CA ILE A 195 -4.32 -2.53 -10.40
C ILE A 195 -4.62 -3.24 -11.73
N SER A 196 -5.85 -3.09 -12.23
CA SER A 196 -6.35 -3.76 -13.44
C SER A 196 -6.06 -3.01 -14.75
N ALA A 197 -5.72 -1.71 -14.71
CA ALA A 197 -5.59 -0.88 -15.92
C ALA A 197 -4.47 -1.33 -16.88
N ASP A 198 -4.81 -1.34 -18.17
CA ASP A 198 -3.99 -1.71 -19.34
C ASP A 198 -2.86 -0.72 -19.69
N LYS A 199 -2.57 0.26 -18.83
CA LYS A 199 -1.58 1.33 -19.09
C LYS A 199 -0.20 1.04 -18.49
N LYS A 200 0.15 -0.23 -18.34
CA LYS A 200 1.43 -0.66 -17.75
C LYS A 200 2.62 -0.34 -18.67
N ASP A 201 2.38 -0.33 -19.98
CA ASP A 201 3.40 -0.09 -21.00
C ASP A 201 3.47 1.38 -21.44
N GLU A 202 2.70 2.29 -20.82
CA GLU A 202 2.77 3.72 -21.09
C GLU A 202 4.11 4.29 -20.60
N LEU A 203 4.75 5.13 -21.43
CA LEU A 203 5.98 5.81 -21.06
C LEU A 203 5.71 6.83 -19.95
N MET A 204 6.57 6.83 -18.94
CA MET A 204 6.56 7.86 -17.90
C MET A 204 7.09 9.17 -18.48
N ALA A 205 6.55 10.30 -18.03
CA ALA A 205 7.11 11.60 -18.40
C ALA A 205 8.46 11.82 -17.69
N ASP A 206 9.40 12.48 -18.36
CA ASP A 206 10.69 12.84 -17.76
C ASP A 206 10.50 13.71 -16.52
N GLY A 207 11.37 13.52 -15.52
CA GLY A 207 11.38 14.29 -14.27
C GLY A 207 11.42 13.41 -13.03
N ALA A 208 10.83 13.90 -11.94
CA ALA A 208 10.77 13.19 -10.66
C ALA A 208 9.33 13.06 -10.16
N VAL A 209 9.00 11.92 -9.58
CA VAL A 209 7.67 11.59 -9.07
C VAL A 209 7.69 11.52 -7.55
N THR A 210 6.67 12.10 -6.93
CA THR A 210 6.36 11.87 -5.50
C THR A 210 5.04 11.15 -5.35
N PHE A 211 4.88 10.44 -4.23
CA PHE A 211 3.65 9.74 -3.88
C PHE A 211 3.11 10.29 -2.57
N ALA A 212 1.84 10.72 -2.57
CA ALA A 212 1.18 11.17 -1.36
C ALA A 212 1.20 10.09 -0.27
N SER A 213 1.07 8.81 -0.67
CA SER A 213 1.10 7.65 0.23
C SER A 213 2.45 7.35 0.86
N MET A 214 3.52 8.04 0.46
CA MET A 214 4.88 7.90 1.02
C MET A 214 5.33 9.21 1.70
N PRO A 215 4.80 9.53 2.88
CA PRO A 215 5.09 10.79 3.55
C PRO A 215 6.57 10.90 3.91
N GLY A 216 7.19 12.02 3.52
CA GLY A 216 8.61 12.30 3.78
C GLY A 216 9.59 11.60 2.85
N SER A 217 9.11 10.90 1.82
CA SER A 217 9.98 10.32 0.79
C SER A 217 10.54 11.40 -0.14
N ALA A 218 11.79 11.22 -0.57
CA ALA A 218 12.40 12.05 -1.61
C ALA A 218 11.73 11.75 -2.97
N PRO A 219 11.67 12.73 -3.89
CA PRO A 219 11.21 12.49 -5.26
C PRO A 219 12.04 11.40 -5.93
N ILE A 220 11.36 10.51 -6.66
CA ILE A 220 11.98 9.40 -7.39
C ILE A 220 12.10 9.79 -8.86
N THR A 221 13.34 9.90 -9.35
CA THR A 221 13.62 10.21 -10.75
C THR A 221 13.10 9.10 -11.66
N VAL A 222 12.42 9.50 -12.74
CA VAL A 222 12.03 8.64 -13.86
C VAL A 222 13.25 8.48 -14.77
N LEU A 223 13.58 7.24 -15.14
CA LEU A 223 14.70 6.99 -16.06
C LEU A 223 14.28 7.24 -17.52
N PRO A 224 15.19 7.66 -18.40
CA PRO A 224 14.86 7.90 -19.81
C PRO A 224 14.23 6.68 -20.48
N GLY A 225 13.05 6.86 -21.06
CA GLY A 225 12.31 5.79 -21.75
C GLY A 225 11.68 4.74 -20.84
N GLU A 226 11.65 4.97 -19.52
CA GLU A 226 11.08 4.03 -18.56
C GLU A 226 9.56 3.98 -18.68
N THR A 227 9.03 2.76 -18.83
CA THR A 227 7.58 2.53 -18.78
C THR A 227 7.07 2.65 -17.36
N LYS A 228 5.76 2.88 -17.20
CA LYS A 228 5.10 2.90 -15.90
C LYS A 228 5.34 1.61 -15.11
N LEU A 229 5.29 0.44 -15.77
CA LEU A 229 5.55 -0.84 -15.11
C LEU A 229 7.00 -0.97 -14.62
N GLU A 230 7.97 -0.56 -15.43
CA GLU A 230 9.39 -0.60 -15.04
C GLU A 230 9.67 0.35 -13.87
N PHE A 231 9.16 1.58 -13.94
CA PHE A 231 9.26 2.55 -12.87
C PHE A 231 8.69 1.99 -11.57
N LEU A 232 7.48 1.45 -11.62
CA LEU A 232 6.79 0.92 -10.45
C LEU A 232 7.47 -0.35 -9.88
N LYS A 233 8.02 -1.22 -10.73
CA LYS A 233 8.85 -2.36 -10.29
C LYS A 233 10.10 -1.87 -9.58
N ARG A 234 10.77 -0.84 -10.10
CA ARG A 234 11.95 -0.25 -9.46
C ARG A 234 11.60 0.39 -8.12
N VAL A 235 10.48 1.09 -8.02
CA VAL A 235 9.97 1.62 -6.74
C VAL A 235 9.75 0.47 -5.75
N GLU A 236 9.09 -0.62 -6.17
CA GLU A 236 8.87 -1.78 -5.30
C GLU A 236 10.19 -2.44 -4.87
N MET A 237 11.17 -2.58 -5.77
CA MET A 237 12.47 -3.14 -5.45
C MET A 237 13.29 -2.26 -4.49
N ALA A 238 13.23 -0.95 -4.64
CA ALA A 238 14.01 0.00 -3.86
C ALA A 238 13.37 0.33 -2.49
N HIS A 239 12.03 0.39 -2.45
CA HIS A 239 11.28 0.88 -1.29
C HIS A 239 10.41 -0.19 -0.63
N GLY A 240 10.28 -1.39 -1.21
CA GLY A 240 9.41 -2.45 -0.72
C GLY A 240 7.91 -2.16 -0.84
N LEU A 241 7.54 -1.02 -1.44
CA LEU A 241 6.15 -0.61 -1.60
C LEU A 241 5.59 -1.08 -2.94
N SER A 242 4.47 -1.79 -2.90
CA SER A 242 3.88 -2.33 -4.12
C SER A 242 3.09 -1.31 -4.92
N MET A 243 2.96 -1.58 -6.22
CA MET A 243 2.17 -0.80 -7.18
C MET A 243 0.72 -0.53 -6.74
N SER A 244 0.11 -1.46 -5.99
CA SER A 244 -1.27 -1.29 -5.48
C SER A 244 -1.39 -0.28 -4.34
N LYS A 245 -0.26 0.13 -3.76
CA LYS A 245 -0.16 1.00 -2.57
C LYS A 245 0.39 2.38 -2.89
N VAL A 246 1.00 2.54 -4.06
CA VAL A 246 1.36 3.85 -4.57
C VAL A 246 0.09 4.52 -5.09
N GLY A 247 -0.23 5.69 -4.54
CA GLY A 247 -1.27 6.55 -5.09
C GLY A 247 -0.91 7.06 -6.49
N PRO A 248 -1.71 7.96 -7.08
CA PRO A 248 -1.38 8.58 -8.36
C PRO A 248 -0.02 9.32 -8.27
N PRO A 249 0.84 9.24 -9.30
CA PRO A 249 2.13 9.93 -9.31
C PRO A 249 1.94 11.44 -9.43
N TYR A 250 2.64 12.20 -8.58
CA TYR A 250 2.72 13.66 -8.69
C TYR A 250 4.09 14.05 -9.27
N TYR A 251 4.08 14.57 -10.49
CA TYR A 251 5.30 15.01 -11.18
C TYR A 251 5.77 16.35 -10.63
N VAL A 252 7.03 16.37 -10.19
CA VAL A 252 7.74 17.60 -9.84
C VAL A 252 8.31 18.15 -11.14
N LEU A 253 7.71 19.23 -11.65
CA LEU A 253 8.23 19.94 -12.81
C LEU A 253 9.63 20.45 -12.49
N GLU A 254 10.63 20.05 -13.29
CA GLU A 254 11.93 20.70 -13.25
C GLU A 254 11.72 22.17 -13.61
N LYS A 255 12.07 23.07 -12.69
CA LYS A 255 12.16 24.49 -13.02
C LYS A 255 13.33 24.66 -13.98
N HIS A 256 13.08 24.58 -15.28
CA HIS A 256 14.02 25.08 -16.25
C HIS A 256 14.14 26.59 -16.03
N ASN A 257 15.31 27.05 -15.59
CA ASN A 257 15.67 28.46 -15.61
C ASN A 257 15.85 28.86 -17.08
N ILE A 258 14.73 29.10 -17.76
CA ILE A 258 14.73 29.69 -19.09
C ILE A 258 15.06 31.17 -18.89
N SER A 259 16.34 31.54 -19.05
CA SER A 259 16.68 32.96 -19.19
C SER A 259 16.25 33.40 -20.59
N TYR A 260 15.34 34.35 -20.64
CA TYR A 260 15.06 35.06 -21.88
C TYR A 260 16.20 36.06 -22.10
N PRO A 261 16.87 36.07 -23.26
CA PRO A 261 17.75 37.18 -23.58
C PRO A 261 16.91 38.45 -23.58
N THR A 262 17.25 39.38 -22.69
CA THR A 262 16.69 40.72 -22.72
C THR A 262 17.11 41.33 -24.04
N ASN A 263 16.15 41.59 -24.92
CA ASN A 263 16.37 42.46 -26.06
C ASN A 263 16.60 43.87 -25.50
N ASP A 264 17.86 44.21 -25.25
CA ASP A 264 18.25 45.59 -25.04
C ASP A 264 17.93 46.34 -26.34
N LEU A 265 16.78 47.00 -26.34
CA LEU A 265 16.43 48.02 -27.32
C LEU A 265 17.52 49.07 -27.24
N LYS A 266 18.45 49.04 -28.20
CA LYS A 266 19.36 50.15 -28.47
C LYS A 266 18.48 51.35 -28.83
N THR A 267 18.37 52.29 -27.90
CA THR A 267 17.91 53.64 -28.19
C THR A 267 18.98 54.32 -29.03
N GLU A 268 18.67 54.57 -30.30
CA GLU A 268 19.35 55.60 -31.10
C GLU A 268 18.96 57.00 -30.61
#